data_AF-A0A924XT79-F1
#
_entry.id   AF-A0A924XT79-F1
#
_cell.length_a   1.000
_cell.length_b   1.000
_cell.length_c   1.000
_cell.angle_alpha   90.00
_cell.angle_beta   90.00
_cell.angle_gamma   90.00
#
_symmetry.space_group_name_H-M   'P 1'
#
loop_
_entity.id
_entity.type
_entity.pdbx_description
1 polymer ?
#
loop_
_entity_poly.entity_id
_entity_poly.type
_entity_poly.pdbx_seq_one_letter_code
_entity_poly.pdbx_strand_id
1 'polypeptide(L)'
;MWPSSNAAPPVPPQPDRALIAGIAAYRRHPWQRNLPDPACLWQEGGSRLLDFGPPGAPPVLFVPSLVNRAYVLDIAPGRSMMRWLAAHGVRPLLLDWGWPGSVERGFTLSDYIAGRLLRAVSAVGPAVLAGYCMGGLLAAAAA
;
A
#
# COMPACT_ATOMS: atom_id res chain seq x y z
N MET A 1 -52.21 -5.76 -1.28
CA MET A 1 -52.26 -5.30 0.13
C MET A 1 -51.28 -6.16 0.91
N TRP A 2 -50.04 -5.70 1.07
CA TRP A 2 -48.98 -6.41 1.80
C TRP A 2 -49.11 -6.06 3.29
N PRO A 3 -49.11 -7.03 4.23
CA PRO A 3 -49.29 -6.70 5.64
C PRO A 3 -48.05 -6.00 6.17
N SER A 4 -48.23 -4.77 6.66
CA SER A 4 -47.21 -4.00 7.36
C SER A 4 -46.85 -4.70 8.68
N SER A 5 -45.76 -5.45 8.66
CA SER A 5 -45.15 -6.02 9.88
C SER A 5 -44.58 -4.87 10.72
N ASN A 6 -45.15 -4.68 11.91
CA ASN A 6 -44.68 -3.74 12.94
C ASN A 6 -43.51 -4.35 13.75
N ALA A 7 -42.57 -5.03 13.08
CA ALA A 7 -41.39 -5.57 13.73
C ALA A 7 -40.40 -4.42 14.02
N ALA A 8 -40.04 -4.26 15.30
CA ALA A 8 -38.95 -3.37 15.69
C ALA A 8 -37.68 -3.71 14.88
N PRO A 9 -36.90 -2.71 14.45
CA PRO A 9 -35.66 -2.98 13.72
C PRO A 9 -34.74 -3.87 14.57
N PRO A 10 -34.01 -4.81 13.95
CA PRO A 10 -33.11 -5.70 14.68
C PRO A 10 -32.11 -4.85 15.47
N VAL A 11 -31.99 -5.14 16.77
CA VAL A 11 -30.96 -4.52 17.62
C VAL A 11 -29.61 -4.90 17.02
N PRO A 12 -28.75 -3.93 16.66
CA PRO A 12 -27.44 -4.24 16.11
C PRO A 12 -26.66 -5.09 17.11
N PRO A 13 -25.92 -6.11 16.65
CA PRO A 13 -25.13 -6.95 17.55
C PRO A 13 -24.20 -6.06 18.37
N GLN A 14 -24.23 -6.23 19.69
CA GLN A 14 -23.32 -5.52 20.57
C GLN A 14 -21.89 -5.91 20.19
N PRO A 15 -21.02 -4.96 19.81
CA PRO A 15 -19.67 -5.29 19.40
C PRO A 15 -18.96 -5.95 20.57
N ASP A 16 -18.29 -7.07 20.28
CA ASP A 16 -17.53 -7.82 21.27
C ASP A 16 -16.57 -6.89 22.01
N ARG A 17 -16.74 -6.77 23.33
CA ARG A 17 -15.95 -5.89 24.18
C ARG A 17 -14.46 -6.19 24.08
N ALA A 18 -14.09 -7.46 23.91
CA ALA A 18 -12.71 -7.88 23.72
C ALA A 18 -12.14 -7.39 22.38
N LEU A 19 -12.94 -7.47 21.31
CA LEU A 19 -12.56 -6.95 20.00
C LEU A 19 -12.31 -5.43 20.03
N ILE A 20 -13.23 -4.68 20.63
CA ILE A 20 -13.11 -3.22 20.76
C ILE A 20 -11.87 -2.84 21.58
N ALA A 21 -11.65 -3.54 22.69
CA ALA A 21 -10.45 -3.33 23.51
C ALA A 21 -9.17 -3.64 22.71
N GLY A 22 -9.16 -4.72 21.91
CA GLY A 22 -8.04 -5.10 21.05
C GLY A 22 -7.73 -4.05 19.97
N ILE A 23 -8.75 -3.56 19.26
CA ILE A 23 -8.58 -2.50 18.25
C ILE A 23 -8.06 -1.21 18.92
N ALA A 24 -8.58 -0.84 20.09
CA ALA A 24 -8.11 0.32 20.83
C ALA A 24 -6.66 0.18 21.28
N ALA A 25 -6.27 -1.00 21.78
CA ALA A 25 -4.89 -1.31 22.16
C ALA A 25 -3.94 -1.24 20.94
N TYR A 26 -4.32 -1.84 19.81
CA TYR A 26 -3.56 -1.78 18.57
C TYR A 26 -3.35 -0.33 18.09
N ARG A 27 -4.41 0.49 18.07
CA ARG A 27 -4.34 1.89 17.65
C ARG A 27 -3.48 2.77 18.55
N ARG A 28 -3.38 2.44 19.84
CA ARG A 28 -2.55 3.16 20.83
C ARG A 28 -1.13 2.61 20.95
N HIS A 29 -0.81 1.54 20.22
CA HIS A 29 0.49 0.91 20.32
C HIS A 29 1.58 1.92 19.91
N PRO A 30 2.63 2.13 20.72
CA PRO A 30 3.58 3.23 20.51
C PRO A 30 4.59 2.95 19.39
N TRP A 31 4.55 1.76 18.79
CA TRP A 31 5.51 1.39 17.76
C TRP A 31 5.39 2.31 16.54
N GLN A 32 6.54 2.77 16.11
CA GLN A 32 6.72 3.53 14.88
C GLN A 32 7.89 2.91 14.13
N ARG A 33 7.80 2.92 12.80
CA ARG A 33 8.93 2.52 11.95
C ARG A 33 10.06 3.53 12.14
N ASN A 34 11.19 3.05 12.65
CA ASN A 34 12.43 3.81 12.78
C ASN A 34 13.47 3.32 11.76
N LEU A 35 13.19 3.57 10.48
CA LEU A 35 14.10 3.30 9.38
C LEU A 35 14.11 4.50 8.44
N PRO A 36 15.28 4.92 7.94
CA PRO A 36 15.33 5.95 6.92
C PRO A 36 14.70 5.42 5.63
N ASP A 37 13.93 6.27 4.97
CA ASP A 37 13.48 6.02 3.60
C ASP A 37 14.71 6.04 2.66
N PRO A 38 14.75 5.16 1.66
CA PRO A 38 15.82 5.19 0.67
C PRO A 38 15.56 6.32 -0.35
N ALA A 39 16.40 6.40 -1.39
CA ALA A 39 16.31 7.45 -2.40
C ALA A 39 14.95 7.44 -3.11
N CYS A 40 14.37 8.63 -3.31
CA CYS A 40 13.14 8.81 -4.07
C CYS A 40 13.50 9.10 -5.54
N LEU A 41 13.14 8.22 -6.46
CA LEU A 41 13.40 8.38 -7.90
C LEU A 41 12.35 9.23 -8.59
N TRP A 42 11.12 9.20 -8.08
CA TRP A 42 9.98 9.86 -8.68
C TRP A 42 8.94 10.15 -7.61
N GLN A 43 8.26 11.28 -7.77
CA GLN A 43 7.20 11.69 -6.87
C GLN A 43 6.10 12.42 -7.64
N GLU A 44 4.85 12.08 -7.33
CA GLU A 44 3.66 12.79 -7.80
C GLU A 44 2.65 12.89 -6.66
N GLY A 45 2.39 14.12 -6.20
CA GLY A 45 1.59 14.36 -5.00
C GLY A 45 2.19 13.63 -3.79
N GLY A 46 1.35 12.84 -3.10
CA GLY A 46 1.78 12.01 -1.98
C GLY A 46 2.54 10.74 -2.39
N SER A 47 2.47 10.32 -3.66
CA SER A 47 3.04 9.05 -4.10
C SER A 47 4.52 9.18 -4.46
N ARG A 48 5.34 8.21 -4.04
CA ARG A 48 6.80 8.19 -4.18
C ARG A 48 7.27 6.83 -4.69
N LEU A 49 8.30 6.82 -5.53
CA LEU A 49 9.04 5.61 -5.90
C LEU A 49 10.36 5.56 -5.16
N LEU A 50 10.50 4.58 -4.27
CA LEU A 50 11.63 4.41 -3.37
C LEU A 50 12.59 3.33 -3.91
N ASP A 51 13.88 3.65 -4.08
CA ASP A 51 14.88 2.74 -4.66
C ASP A 51 15.77 2.10 -3.60
N PHE A 52 15.61 0.79 -3.40
CA PHE A 52 16.35 0.04 -2.39
C PHE A 52 17.64 -0.59 -2.90
N GLY A 53 17.83 -0.69 -4.22
CA GLY A 53 18.88 -1.52 -4.80
C GLY A 53 19.97 -0.73 -5.52
N PRO A 54 21.11 -1.37 -5.81
CA PRO A 54 22.16 -0.74 -6.57
C PRO A 54 21.71 -0.45 -8.02
N PRO A 55 22.11 0.68 -8.61
CA PRO A 55 21.95 0.91 -10.04
C PRO A 55 22.58 -0.22 -10.86
N GLY A 56 21.89 -0.67 -11.91
CA GLY A 56 22.36 -1.73 -12.81
C GLY A 56 21.89 -3.15 -12.49
N ALA A 57 21.34 -3.40 -11.29
CA ALA A 57 20.63 -4.65 -11.02
C ALA A 57 19.21 -4.66 -11.66
N PRO A 58 18.64 -5.83 -11.99
CA PRO A 58 17.31 -5.92 -12.62
C PRO A 58 16.22 -5.28 -11.74
N PRO A 59 15.47 -4.29 -12.26
CA PRO A 59 14.46 -3.59 -11.48
C PRO A 59 13.19 -4.44 -11.30
N VAL A 60 12.72 -4.48 -10.05
CA VAL A 60 11.41 -5.06 -9.69
C VAL A 60 10.60 -3.98 -8.98
N LEU A 61 9.51 -3.52 -9.59
CA LEU A 61 8.60 -2.54 -9.03
C LEU A 61 7.52 -3.24 -8.19
N PHE A 62 7.58 -3.01 -6.87
CA PHE A 62 6.63 -3.47 -5.89
C PHE A 62 5.47 -2.48 -5.77
N VAL A 63 4.26 -2.97 -6.07
CA VAL A 63 2.99 -2.23 -5.94
C VAL A 63 2.26 -2.75 -4.70
N PRO A 64 2.21 -1.99 -3.59
CA PRO A 64 1.49 -2.40 -2.39
C PRO A 64 -0.01 -2.09 -2.49
N SER A 65 -0.78 -2.63 -1.55
CA SER A 65 -2.19 -2.27 -1.34
C SER A 65 -2.35 -0.78 -1.02
N LEU A 66 -3.46 -0.15 -1.46
CA LEU A 66 -3.86 1.20 -1.05
C LEU A 66 -4.30 1.25 0.43
N VAL A 67 -4.61 0.10 1.04
CA VAL A 67 -5.12 0.01 2.42
C VAL A 67 -3.98 0.09 3.44
N ASN A 68 -2.85 -0.55 3.14
CA ASN A 68 -1.72 -0.67 4.05
C ASN A 68 -0.61 0.30 3.64
N ARG A 69 0.19 0.74 4.62
CA ARG A 69 1.37 1.56 4.33
C ARG A 69 2.42 0.71 3.61
N ALA A 70 3.10 1.32 2.63
CA ALA A 70 4.09 0.63 1.80
C ALA A 70 5.23 0.00 2.62
N TYR A 71 5.56 0.60 3.76
CA TYR A 71 6.61 0.11 4.66
C TYR A 71 6.34 -1.29 5.25
N VAL A 72 5.18 -1.91 5.03
CA VAL A 72 4.96 -3.33 5.36
C VAL A 72 5.99 -4.25 4.71
N LEU A 73 6.62 -3.82 3.60
CA LEU A 73 7.72 -4.53 2.95
C LEU A 73 9.12 -4.13 3.49
N ASP A 74 9.20 -3.12 4.35
CA ASP A 74 10.42 -2.55 4.95
C ASP A 74 10.18 -2.12 6.42
N ILE A 75 9.77 -3.07 7.27
CA ILE A 75 9.18 -2.79 8.60
C ILE A 75 10.23 -2.33 9.61
N ALA A 76 11.33 -3.08 9.74
CA ALA A 76 12.35 -2.87 10.77
C ALA A 76 13.71 -3.44 10.31
N PRO A 77 14.82 -3.08 10.97
CA PRO A 77 16.11 -3.73 10.75
C PRO A 77 15.98 -5.25 10.86
N GLY A 78 16.55 -5.99 9.89
CA GLY A 78 16.41 -7.46 9.82
C GLY A 78 15.00 -7.98 9.47
N ARG A 79 14.02 -7.09 9.26
CA ARG A 79 12.63 -7.41 8.88
C ARG A 79 12.20 -6.56 7.69
N SER A 80 12.99 -6.60 6.63
CA SER A 80 12.76 -5.86 5.39
C SER A 80 12.98 -6.78 4.20
N MET A 81 11.89 -7.06 3.47
CA MET A 81 11.96 -7.80 2.22
C MET A 81 12.69 -6.98 1.15
N MET A 82 12.44 -5.66 1.10
CA MET A 82 13.07 -4.78 0.13
C MET A 82 14.60 -4.75 0.30
N ARG A 83 15.09 -4.54 1.53
CA ARG A 83 16.53 -4.52 1.79
C ARG A 83 17.16 -5.90 1.63
N TRP A 84 16.45 -6.96 1.98
CA TRP A 84 16.93 -8.34 1.78
C TRP A 84 17.11 -8.63 0.29
N LEU A 85 16.13 -8.31 -0.56
CA LEU A 85 16.23 -8.50 -2.02
C LEU A 85 17.37 -7.68 -2.63
N ALA A 86 17.54 -6.43 -2.19
CA ALA A 86 18.64 -5.57 -2.63
C ALA A 86 20.02 -6.19 -2.34
N ALA A 87 20.19 -6.82 -1.17
CA ALA A 87 21.40 -7.54 -0.82
C ALA A 87 21.63 -8.83 -1.64
N HIS A 88 20.61 -9.32 -2.36
CA HIS A 88 20.66 -10.55 -3.18
C HIS A 88 20.62 -10.26 -4.69
N GLY A 89 21.08 -9.09 -5.12
CA GLY A 89 21.30 -8.77 -6.53
C GLY A 89 20.05 -8.37 -7.32
N VAL A 90 18.93 -8.10 -6.63
CA VAL A 90 17.75 -7.47 -7.22
C VAL A 90 17.82 -5.96 -7.02
N ARG A 91 17.16 -5.16 -7.87
CA ARG A 91 16.90 -3.73 -7.59
C ARG A 91 15.42 -3.51 -7.25
N PRO A 92 15.05 -3.57 -5.96
CA PRO A 92 13.65 -3.44 -5.56
C PRO A 92 13.27 -1.96 -5.54
N LEU A 93 12.21 -1.62 -6.26
CA LEU A 93 11.59 -0.31 -6.26
C LEU A 93 10.25 -0.41 -5.55
N LEU A 94 9.96 0.45 -4.58
CA LEU A 94 8.70 0.42 -3.85
C LEU A 94 7.85 1.63 -4.20
N LEU A 95 6.65 1.39 -4.70
CA LEU A 95 5.65 2.45 -4.81
C LEU A 95 5.03 2.71 -3.44
N ASP A 96 5.33 3.86 -2.84
CA ASP A 96 4.63 4.36 -1.68
C ASP A 96 3.52 5.31 -2.14
N TRP A 97 2.25 4.93 -1.97
CA TRP A 97 1.10 5.75 -2.34
C TRP A 97 1.01 7.06 -1.55
N GLY A 98 1.61 7.09 -0.35
CA GLY A 98 1.52 8.22 0.57
C GLY A 98 0.19 8.28 1.30
N TRP A 99 -0.18 9.49 1.75
CA TRP A 99 -1.51 9.76 2.30
C TRP A 99 -2.39 10.39 1.21
N PRO A 100 -3.66 9.97 1.09
CA PRO A 100 -4.57 10.60 0.14
C PRO A 100 -4.80 12.07 0.51
N GLY A 101 -4.52 12.96 -0.43
CA GLY A 101 -4.75 14.39 -0.32
C GLY A 101 -6.14 14.80 -0.79
N SER A 102 -6.32 16.08 -1.09
CA SER A 102 -7.59 16.60 -1.63
C SER A 102 -7.94 16.03 -2.99
N VAL A 103 -6.93 15.79 -3.82
CA VAL A 103 -7.07 15.25 -5.17
C VAL A 103 -7.46 13.77 -5.11
N GLU A 104 -6.77 12.97 -4.31
CA GLU A 104 -7.00 11.53 -4.18
C GLU A 104 -8.38 11.19 -3.58
N ARG A 105 -9.05 12.14 -2.89
CA ARG A 105 -10.45 11.96 -2.46
C ARG A 105 -11.42 11.79 -3.61
N GLY A 106 -11.10 12.32 -4.79
CA GLY A 106 -11.89 12.15 -6.02
C GLY A 106 -11.46 10.97 -6.88
N PHE A 107 -10.42 10.23 -6.49
CA PHE A 107 -9.89 9.15 -7.32
C PHE A 107 -10.85 7.95 -7.35
N THR A 108 -11.13 7.52 -8.56
CA THR A 108 -11.61 6.19 -8.88
C THR A 108 -10.44 5.19 -8.93
N LEU A 109 -10.75 3.90 -9.03
CA LEU A 109 -9.73 2.88 -9.24
C LEU A 109 -8.94 3.12 -10.55
N SER A 110 -9.62 3.63 -11.60
CA SER A 110 -8.98 3.98 -12.87
C SER A 110 -7.94 5.08 -12.71
N ASP A 111 -8.19 6.08 -11.86
CA ASP A 111 -7.23 7.15 -11.60
C ASP A 111 -5.96 6.63 -10.90
N TYR A 112 -6.09 5.61 -10.04
CA TYR A 112 -4.96 4.93 -9.45
C TYR A 112 -4.20 4.07 -10.46
N ILE A 113 -4.90 3.27 -11.27
CA ILE A 113 -4.27 2.30 -12.19
C ILE A 113 -3.81 3.00 -13.47
N ALA A 114 -4.75 3.44 -14.31
CA ALA A 114 -4.45 4.05 -15.60
C ALA A 114 -3.83 5.45 -15.47
N GLY A 115 -3.95 6.07 -14.30
CA GLY A 115 -3.28 7.32 -13.97
C GLY A 115 -1.96 7.09 -13.23
N ARG A 116 -2.03 7.12 -11.90
CA ARG A 116 -0.85 7.23 -11.02
C ARG A 116 0.13 6.06 -11.19
N LEU A 117 -0.37 4.82 -11.25
CA LEU A 117 0.46 3.62 -11.39
C LEU A 117 1.18 3.58 -12.73
N LEU A 118 0.47 3.79 -13.85
CA LEU A 118 1.11 3.79 -15.17
C LEU A 118 2.19 4.87 -15.29
N ARG A 119 1.97 6.08 -14.74
CA ARG A 119 3.01 7.12 -14.71
C ARG A 119 4.22 6.72 -13.87
N ALA A 120 4.01 6.06 -12.74
CA ALA A 120 5.11 5.50 -11.94
C ALA A 120 5.88 4.41 -12.71
N VAL A 121 5.18 3.49 -13.38
CA VAL A 121 5.79 2.45 -14.23
C VAL A 121 6.61 3.09 -15.35
N SER A 122 6.07 4.11 -16.04
CA SER A 122 6.78 4.84 -17.09
C SER A 122 8.04 5.55 -16.58
N ALA A 123 8.03 6.09 -15.35
CA ALA A 123 9.19 6.73 -14.75
C ALA A 123 10.34 5.75 -14.44
N VAL A 124 10.02 4.48 -14.20
CA VAL A 124 11.01 3.41 -13.96
C VAL A 124 11.58 2.86 -15.26
N GLY A 125 10.76 2.76 -16.31
CA GLY A 125 11.10 2.03 -17.53
C GLY A 125 10.86 0.52 -17.39
N PRO A 126 11.49 -0.32 -18.24
CA PRO A 126 11.28 -1.76 -18.22
C PRO A 126 11.64 -2.38 -16.86
N ALA A 127 10.65 -2.96 -16.19
CA ALA A 127 10.80 -3.61 -14.88
C ALA A 127 9.80 -4.75 -14.71
N VAL A 128 10.13 -5.73 -13.86
CA VAL A 128 9.16 -6.73 -13.41
C VAL A 128 8.20 -6.06 -12.43
N LEU A 129 6.90 -6.27 -12.61
CA LEU A 129 5.87 -5.75 -11.71
C LEU A 129 5.48 -6.82 -10.68
N ALA A 130 5.58 -6.49 -9.40
CA ALA A 130 5.24 -7.38 -8.30
C ALA A 130 4.19 -6.73 -7.40
N GLY A 131 3.00 -7.33 -7.29
CA GLY A 131 1.95 -6.78 -6.44
C GLY A 131 1.87 -7.44 -5.06
N TYR A 132 1.59 -6.67 -4.01
CA TYR A 132 1.35 -7.16 -2.65
C TYR A 132 -0.09 -6.92 -2.18
N CYS A 133 -0.78 -7.99 -1.76
CA CYS A 133 -2.20 -7.96 -1.37
C CYS A 133 -3.06 -7.37 -2.51
N MET A 134 -3.88 -6.34 -2.25
CA MET A 134 -4.65 -5.64 -3.28
C MET A 134 -3.76 -5.06 -4.40
N GLY A 135 -2.50 -4.76 -4.10
CA GLY A 135 -1.52 -4.33 -5.11
C GLY A 135 -1.29 -5.37 -6.22
N GLY A 136 -1.56 -6.66 -5.96
CA GLY A 136 -1.61 -7.71 -6.99
C GLY A 136 -2.66 -7.45 -8.06
N LEU A 137 -3.87 -7.04 -7.64
CA LEU A 137 -4.95 -6.70 -8.57
C LEU A 137 -4.62 -5.43 -9.36
N LEU A 138 -4.06 -4.41 -8.69
CA LEU A 138 -3.64 -3.16 -9.34
C LEU A 138 -2.55 -3.41 -10.38
N ALA A 139 -1.54 -4.22 -10.02
CA ALA A 139 -0.44 -4.58 -10.91
C ALA A 139 -0.93 -5.39 -12.12
N ALA A 140 -1.80 -6.39 -11.90
CA ALA A 140 -2.35 -7.20 -12.97
C ALA A 140 -3.20 -6.37 -13.95
N ALA A 141 -3.94 -5.38 -13.46
CA ALA A 141 -4.72 -4.48 -14.31
C ALA A 141 -3.88 -3.45 -15.07
N ALA A 142 -2.63 -3.22 -14.67
CA ALA A 142 -1.69 -2.31 -15.34
C ALA A 142 -0.73 -3.02 -16.31
N ALA A 143 -0.68 -4.36 -16.28
CA ALA A 143 0.24 -5.19 -17.05
C ALA A 143 -0.24 -5.48 -18.48
#